data_AF-A0ABD6YTQ8-F1
#
_entry.id   AF-A0ABD6YTQ8-F1
#
_cell.length_a   1.000
_cell.length_b   1.000
_cell.length_c   1.000
_cell.angle_alpha   90.00
_cell.angle_beta   90.00
_cell.angle_gamma   90.00
#
_symmetry.space_group_name_H-M   'P 1'
#
loop_
_entity.id
_entity.type
_entity.pdbx_description
1 polymer ?
#
loop_
_entity_poly.entity_id
_entity_poly.type
_entity_poly.pdbx_seq_one_letter_code
_entity_poly.pdbx_strand_id
1 'polypeptide(L)'
;MQNYQNHRRFYTPHHFIFYPAGLILFGISLYRMGYSLGNNNGEFWIWFVLSGAIFLIIWVAFMMRQHYALTLQNRIIIDEVKFRYFRLTGKSIDKMPYDFNDSQLFALRFANDDEFLKLVEDTVSENLNADHIKKRIKNWKADNRRV
;
A
#
# COMPACT_ATOMS: atom_id res chain seq x y z
N MET A 1 16.58 6.13 -8.14
CA MET A 1 16.57 6.22 -6.66
C MET A 1 15.22 6.80 -6.22
N GLN A 2 14.68 6.36 -5.09
CA GLN A 2 13.41 6.87 -4.56
C GLN A 2 13.61 8.23 -3.89
N ASN A 3 12.64 9.13 -4.00
CA ASN A 3 12.59 10.45 -3.36
C ASN A 3 11.12 10.87 -3.11
N TYR A 4 10.92 12.07 -2.56
CA TYR A 4 9.58 12.62 -2.28
C TYR A 4 8.62 12.56 -3.49
N GLN A 5 9.10 12.82 -4.71
CA GLN A 5 8.26 12.86 -5.92
C GLN A 5 7.87 11.47 -6.43
N ASN A 6 8.70 10.45 -6.23
CA ASN A 6 8.51 9.11 -6.81
C ASN A 6 8.43 7.97 -5.77
N HIS A 7 8.11 8.30 -4.50
CA HIS A 7 8.05 7.30 -3.43
C HIS A 7 6.92 6.28 -3.56
N ARG A 8 5.90 6.54 -4.38
CA ARG A 8 4.84 5.56 -4.66
C ARG A 8 5.34 4.53 -5.65
N ARG A 9 5.22 3.26 -5.30
CA ARG A 9 5.66 2.15 -6.14
C ARG A 9 4.49 1.48 -6.83
N PHE A 10 4.66 1.22 -8.12
CA PHE A 10 3.79 0.32 -8.88
C PHE A 10 4.56 -0.95 -9.23
N TYR A 11 3.88 -2.09 -9.14
CA TYR A 11 4.42 -3.36 -9.63
C TYR A 11 3.79 -3.66 -10.99
N THR A 12 4.57 -3.50 -12.06
CA THR A 12 4.09 -3.49 -13.45
C THR A 12 3.27 -4.72 -13.84
N PRO A 13 3.74 -5.96 -13.58
CA PRO A 13 2.97 -7.15 -13.94
C PRO A 13 1.58 -7.19 -13.30
N HIS A 14 1.44 -6.63 -12.10
CA HIS A 14 0.17 -6.64 -11.38
C HIS A 14 -0.74 -5.48 -11.78
N HIS A 15 -0.21 -4.26 -11.79
CA HIS A 15 -1.01 -3.03 -11.99
C HIS A 15 -1.34 -2.76 -13.46
N PHE A 16 -0.43 -3.09 -14.37
CA PHE A 16 -0.55 -2.71 -15.78
C PHE A 16 -0.74 -3.91 -16.73
N ILE A 17 -0.68 -5.14 -16.22
CA ILE A 17 -0.93 -6.35 -17.02
C ILE A 17 -2.09 -7.16 -16.43
N PHE A 18 -1.94 -7.68 -15.20
CA PHE A 18 -2.95 -8.57 -14.58
C PHE A 18 -4.33 -7.93 -14.46
N TYR A 19 -4.45 -6.76 -13.81
CA TYR A 19 -5.76 -6.12 -13.65
C TYR A 19 -6.39 -5.68 -14.98
N PRO A 20 -5.68 -4.98 -15.89
CA PRO A 20 -6.27 -4.62 -17.18
C PRO A 20 -6.70 -5.85 -17.99
N ALA A 21 -5.87 -6.88 -18.10
CA ALA A 21 -6.22 -8.10 -18.83
C ALA A 21 -7.41 -8.82 -18.18
N GLY A 22 -7.41 -8.94 -16.85
CA GLY A 22 -8.51 -9.55 -16.09
C GLY A 22 -9.84 -8.81 -16.30
N LEU A 23 -9.83 -7.47 -16.28
CA LEU A 23 -11.01 -6.65 -16.51
C LEU A 23 -11.53 -6.77 -17.96
N ILE A 24 -10.63 -6.84 -18.95
CA ILE A 24 -11.02 -7.09 -20.35
C ILE A 24 -11.70 -8.45 -20.49
N LEU A 25 -11.10 -9.51 -19.93
CA LEU A 25 -11.67 -10.86 -19.94
C LEU A 25 -13.01 -10.91 -19.23
N PHE A 26 -13.14 -10.22 -18.09
CA PHE A 26 -14.40 -10.11 -17.36
C PHE A 26 -15.47 -9.41 -18.18
N GLY A 27 -15.13 -8.30 -18.85
CA GLY A 27 -16.05 -7.58 -19.74
C GLY A 27 -16.52 -8.43 -20.92
N ILE A 28 -15.62 -9.18 -21.57
CA ILE A 28 -15.96 -10.12 -22.65
C ILE A 28 -16.91 -11.20 -22.14
N SER A 29 -16.62 -11.76 -20.95
CA SER A 29 -17.43 -12.80 -20.33
C SER A 29 -18.85 -12.31 -20.03
N LEU A 30 -18.99 -11.10 -19.46
CA LEU A 30 -20.28 -10.47 -19.20
C LEU A 30 -21.05 -10.17 -20.49
N TYR A 31 -20.36 -9.68 -21.53
CA TYR A 31 -20.97 -9.42 -22.83
C TYR A 31 -21.55 -10.71 -23.44
N ARG A 32 -20.77 -11.80 -23.44
CA ARG A 32 -21.22 -13.11 -23.93
C ARG A 32 -22.35 -13.69 -23.11
N MET A 33 -22.30 -13.55 -21.78
CA MET A 33 -23.39 -13.93 -20.88
C MET A 33 -24.68 -13.20 -21.25
N GLY A 34 -24.61 -11.88 -21.44
CA GLY A 34 -25.75 -11.06 -21.86
C GLY A 34 -26.30 -11.45 -23.22
N TYR A 35 -25.43 -11.73 -24.20
CA TYR A 35 -25.85 -12.18 -25.54
C TYR A 35 -26.53 -13.56 -25.52
N SER A 36 -26.15 -14.43 -24.59
CA SER A 36 -26.74 -15.77 -24.45
C SER A 36 -28.08 -15.80 -23.71
N LEU A 37 -28.55 -14.65 -23.19
CA LEU A 37 -29.87 -14.55 -22.56
C LEU A 37 -30.95 -14.87 -23.59
N GLY A 38 -31.72 -15.94 -23.33
CA GLY A 38 -32.79 -16.40 -24.23
C GLY A 38 -32.38 -17.54 -25.17
N ASN A 39 -31.09 -17.92 -25.21
CA ASN A 39 -30.65 -19.11 -25.93
C ASN A 39 -30.82 -20.37 -25.05
N ASN A 40 -31.43 -21.42 -25.59
CA ASN A 40 -31.70 -22.68 -24.88
C ASN A 40 -30.52 -23.69 -24.90
N ASN A 41 -29.33 -23.24 -25.31
CA ASN A 41 -28.14 -24.07 -25.50
C ASN A 41 -27.25 -24.19 -24.23
N GLY A 42 -27.64 -23.58 -23.11
CA GLY A 42 -26.90 -23.64 -21.85
C GLY A 42 -25.64 -22.76 -21.81
N GLU A 43 -25.33 -22.02 -22.88
CA GLU A 43 -24.15 -21.12 -22.94
C GLU A 43 -24.17 -20.07 -21.84
N PHE A 44 -25.36 -19.61 -21.45
CA PHE A 44 -25.54 -18.68 -20.33
C PHE A 44 -24.85 -19.17 -19.06
N TRP A 45 -25.05 -20.44 -18.68
CA TRP A 45 -24.49 -20.98 -17.46
C TRP A 45 -22.96 -21.08 -17.51
N ILE A 46 -22.41 -21.37 -18.69
CA ILE A 46 -20.96 -21.40 -18.91
C ILE A 46 -20.38 -20.00 -18.67
N TRP A 47 -20.95 -18.97 -19.31
CA TRP A 47 -20.47 -17.59 -19.16
C TRP A 47 -20.76 -17.01 -17.78
N PHE A 48 -21.82 -17.45 -17.10
CA PHE A 48 -22.10 -17.09 -15.72
C PHE A 48 -21.02 -17.61 -14.77
N VAL A 49 -20.71 -18.91 -14.83
CA VAL A 49 -19.67 -19.54 -14.01
C VAL A 49 -18.31 -18.93 -14.33
N LEU A 50 -17.99 -18.71 -15.61
CA LEU A 50 -16.73 -18.09 -16.02
C LEU A 50 -16.59 -16.65 -15.49
N SER A 51 -17.65 -15.84 -15.59
CA SER A 51 -17.68 -14.48 -15.05
C SER A 51 -17.47 -14.50 -13.54
N GLY A 52 -18.17 -15.40 -12.83
CA GLY A 52 -17.99 -15.60 -11.39
C GLY A 52 -16.57 -15.99 -11.01
N ALA A 53 -15.95 -16.93 -11.73
CA ALA A 53 -14.58 -17.35 -11.50
C ALA A 53 -13.57 -16.20 -11.72
N ILE A 54 -13.69 -15.46 -12.82
CA ILE A 54 -12.81 -14.31 -13.11
C ILE A 54 -12.98 -13.23 -12.03
N PHE A 55 -14.21 -12.93 -11.64
CA PHE A 55 -14.50 -11.97 -10.56
C PHE A 55 -13.83 -12.39 -9.25
N LEU A 56 -14.00 -13.66 -8.83
CA LEU A 56 -13.41 -14.16 -7.60
C LEU A 56 -11.88 -14.12 -7.63
N ILE A 57 -11.24 -14.43 -8.77
CA ILE A 57 -9.78 -14.34 -8.93
C ILE A 57 -9.30 -12.90 -8.77
N ILE A 58 -9.92 -11.94 -9.47
CA ILE A 58 -9.58 -10.52 -9.38
C ILE A 58 -9.80 -10.01 -7.95
N TRP A 59 -10.92 -10.39 -7.35
CA TRP A 59 -11.30 -10.00 -6.00
C TRP A 59 -10.29 -10.51 -4.97
N VAL A 60 -9.97 -11.81 -4.98
CA VAL A 60 -8.97 -12.38 -4.06
C VAL A 60 -7.60 -11.72 -4.26
N ALA A 61 -7.16 -11.52 -5.51
CA ALA A 61 -5.91 -10.85 -5.80
C ALA A 61 -5.86 -9.41 -5.23
N PHE A 62 -6.97 -8.68 -5.32
CA PHE A 62 -7.13 -7.36 -4.69
C PHE A 62 -7.09 -7.45 -3.16
N MET A 63 -7.84 -8.38 -2.56
CA MET A 63 -7.90 -8.56 -1.11
C MET A 63 -6.54 -8.92 -0.51
N MET A 64 -5.77 -9.81 -1.14
CA MET A 64 -4.43 -10.20 -0.67
C MET A 64 -3.50 -8.98 -0.58
N ARG A 65 -3.52 -8.12 -1.60
CA ARG A 65 -2.71 -6.89 -1.60
C ARG A 65 -3.23 -5.89 -0.57
N GLN A 66 -4.51 -5.51 -0.68
CA GLN A 66 -5.07 -4.37 0.04
C GLN A 66 -5.18 -4.65 1.55
N HIS A 67 -5.61 -5.86 1.93
CA HIS A 67 -5.90 -6.16 3.33
C HIS A 67 -4.77 -6.90 4.01
N TYR A 68 -4.08 -7.84 3.35
CA TYR A 68 -3.06 -8.63 4.03
C TYR A 68 -1.70 -7.98 3.92
N ALA A 69 -1.22 -7.73 2.70
CA ALA A 69 0.12 -7.19 2.50
C ALA A 69 0.26 -5.77 3.08
N LEU A 70 -0.66 -4.85 2.78
CA LEU A 70 -0.56 -3.47 3.29
C LEU A 70 -0.73 -3.39 4.80
N THR A 71 -1.65 -4.14 5.39
CA THR A 71 -1.85 -4.14 6.86
C THR A 71 -0.60 -4.67 7.58
N LEU A 72 -0.04 -5.77 7.08
CA LEU A 72 1.19 -6.32 7.65
C LEU A 72 2.37 -5.34 7.50
N GLN A 73 2.54 -4.73 6.32
CA GLN A 73 3.59 -3.74 6.10
C GLN A 73 3.41 -2.49 6.96
N ASN A 74 2.19 -2.02 7.17
CA ASN A 74 1.91 -0.89 8.06
C ASN A 74 2.36 -1.20 9.49
N ARG A 75 2.00 -2.38 10.02
CA ARG A 75 2.42 -2.82 11.36
C ARG A 75 3.94 -2.91 11.47
N ILE A 76 4.60 -3.54 10.48
CA ILE A 76 6.06 -3.67 10.45
C ILE A 76 6.73 -2.30 10.42
N ILE A 77 6.23 -1.34 9.64
CA ILE A 77 6.81 0.01 9.56
C ILE A 77 6.68 0.74 10.88
N ILE A 78 5.52 0.63 11.56
CA ILE A 78 5.33 1.22 12.89
C ILE A 78 6.36 0.64 13.84
N ASP A 79 6.48 -0.69 13.90
CA ASP A 79 7.43 -1.37 14.78
C ASP A 79 8.89 -1.01 14.45
N GLU A 80 9.24 -0.91 13.16
CA GLU A 80 10.58 -0.51 12.72
C GLU A 80 10.92 0.90 13.21
N VAL A 81 9.99 1.86 13.05
CA VAL A 81 10.20 3.25 13.47
C VAL A 81 10.29 3.36 15.00
N LYS A 82 9.39 2.68 15.73
CA LYS A 82 9.43 2.63 17.20
C LYS A 82 10.72 2.01 17.71
N PHE A 83 11.12 0.87 17.14
CA PHE A 83 12.36 0.20 17.49
C PHE A 83 13.59 1.03 17.14
N ARG A 84 13.58 1.72 15.98
CA ARG A 84 14.67 2.61 15.58
C ARG A 84 14.85 3.75 16.58
N TYR A 85 13.76 4.39 17.00
CA TYR A 85 13.80 5.41 18.04
C TYR A 85 14.34 4.86 19.36
N PHE A 86 13.88 3.69 19.79
CA PHE A 86 14.40 3.03 20.99
C PHE A 86 15.90 2.70 20.89
N ARG A 87 16.36 2.19 19.75
CA ARG A 87 17.78 1.87 19.51
C ARG A 87 18.67 3.11 19.60
N LEU A 88 18.20 4.26 19.10
CA LEU A 88 18.97 5.50 19.08
C LEU A 88 18.95 6.27 20.41
N THR A 89 17.88 6.14 21.21
CA THR A 89 17.69 6.96 22.43
C THR A 89 17.66 6.17 23.74
N GLY A 90 17.47 4.85 23.68
CA GLY A 90 17.16 4.00 24.84
C GLY A 90 15.76 4.20 25.42
N LYS A 91 14.91 5.01 24.78
CA LYS A 91 13.56 5.36 25.27
C LYS A 91 12.49 4.87 24.31
N SER A 92 11.34 4.48 24.83
CA SER A 92 10.19 4.18 23.97
C SER A 92 9.56 5.48 23.46
N ILE A 93 9.29 5.56 22.16
CA ILE A 93 8.58 6.68 21.54
C ILE A 93 7.15 6.80 22.08
N ASP A 94 6.54 5.68 22.49
CA ASP A 94 5.19 5.63 23.07
C ASP A 94 5.10 6.32 24.45
N LYS A 95 6.23 6.66 25.07
CA LYS A 95 6.27 7.43 26.33
C LYS A 95 6.31 8.94 26.11
N MET A 96 6.34 9.40 24.85
CA MET A 96 6.29 10.83 24.56
C MET A 96 4.89 11.39 24.85
N PRO A 97 4.77 12.63 25.34
CA PRO A 97 3.50 13.32 25.51
C PRO A 97 2.95 13.85 24.16
N TYR A 98 3.13 13.08 23.08
CA TYR A 98 2.70 13.40 21.73
C TYR A 98 2.17 12.12 21.08
N ASP A 99 0.97 12.20 20.52
CA ASP A 99 0.33 11.08 19.86
C ASP A 99 0.64 11.09 18.36
N PHE A 100 1.57 10.23 17.94
CA PHE A 100 1.91 10.09 16.53
C PHE A 100 0.81 9.34 15.79
N ASN A 101 0.26 9.95 14.75
CA ASN A 101 -0.56 9.20 13.82
C ASN A 101 0.31 8.29 12.93
N ASP A 102 -0.27 7.19 12.46
CA ASP A 102 0.40 6.23 11.59
C ASP A 102 1.06 6.89 10.37
N SER A 103 0.44 7.91 9.79
CA SER A 103 0.98 8.58 8.60
C SER A 103 2.29 9.33 8.87
N GLN A 104 2.45 9.90 10.07
CA GLN A 104 3.70 10.52 10.51
C GLN A 104 4.80 9.48 10.69
N LEU A 105 4.50 8.36 11.37
CA LEU A 105 5.43 7.25 11.51
C LEU A 105 5.84 6.69 10.14
N PHE A 106 4.87 6.54 9.22
CA PHE A 106 5.12 6.13 7.85
C PHE A 106 6.00 7.12 7.09
N ALA A 107 5.94 8.42 7.37
CA ALA A 107 6.81 9.42 6.76
C ALA A 107 8.24 9.34 7.32
N LEU A 108 8.38 9.22 8.64
CA LEU A 108 9.66 9.14 9.34
C LEU A 108 10.52 7.95 8.90
N ARG A 109 9.92 6.87 8.37
CA ARG A 109 10.66 5.70 7.87
C ARG A 109 11.70 6.05 6.78
N PHE A 110 11.42 7.11 6.01
CA PHE A 110 12.26 7.57 4.90
C PHE A 110 13.44 8.44 5.35
N ALA A 111 13.53 8.81 6.62
CA ALA A 111 14.68 9.51 7.17
C ALA A 111 15.82 8.51 7.46
N ASN A 112 17.06 8.93 7.20
CA ASN A 112 18.25 8.22 7.69
C ASN A 112 18.50 8.51 9.17
N ASP A 113 19.30 7.65 9.82
CA ASP A 113 19.52 7.69 11.27
C ASP A 113 20.18 9.00 11.75
N ASP A 114 20.92 9.70 10.88
CA ASP A 114 21.59 10.99 11.14
C ASP A 114 20.62 12.16 11.33
N GLU A 115 19.48 12.16 10.64
CA GLU A 115 18.46 13.22 10.72
C GLU A 115 17.16 12.75 11.42
N PHE A 116 17.01 11.45 11.68
CA PHE A 116 15.79 10.86 12.22
C PHE A 116 15.34 11.47 13.56
N LEU A 117 16.23 11.56 14.55
CA LEU A 117 15.85 12.09 15.88
C LEU A 117 15.42 13.55 15.82
N LYS A 118 16.15 14.36 15.05
CA LYS A 118 15.80 15.75 14.82
C LYS A 118 14.44 15.89 14.13
N LEU A 119 14.15 15.07 13.12
CA LEU A 119 12.84 15.07 12.47
C LEU A 119 11.70 14.64 13.40
N VAL A 120 11.96 13.73 14.35
CA VAL A 120 10.99 13.37 15.39
C VAL A 120 10.71 14.59 16.30
N GLU A 121 11.75 15.29 16.76
CA GLU A 121 11.61 16.51 17.57
C GLU A 121 10.87 17.62 16.82
N ASP A 122 11.23 17.88 15.56
CA ASP A 122 10.55 18.84 14.69
C ASP A 122 9.07 18.44 14.50
N THR A 123 8.77 17.15 14.35
CA THR A 123 7.39 16.65 14.21
C THR A 123 6.56 16.95 15.45
N VAL A 124 7.13 16.73 16.64
CA VAL A 124 6.44 16.98 17.91
C VAL A 124 6.27 18.47 18.17
N SER A 125 7.33 19.26 18.00
CA SER A 125 7.34 20.69 18.30
C SER A 125 6.47 21.52 17.35
N GLU A 126 6.43 21.15 16.07
CA GLU A 126 5.69 21.90 15.04
C GLU A 126 4.41 21.20 14.58
N ASN A 127 4.07 20.06 15.19
CA ASN A 127 2.91 19.25 14.84
C ASN A 127 2.83 18.93 13.33
N LEU A 128 3.94 18.44 12.77
CA LEU A 128 4.08 18.23 11.32
C LEU A 128 3.19 17.10 10.82
N ASN A 129 2.51 17.30 9.70
CA ASN A 129 1.85 16.21 8.99
C ASN A 129 2.86 15.38 8.17
N ALA A 130 2.43 14.20 7.71
CA ALA A 130 3.26 13.27 6.95
C ALA A 130 3.90 13.89 5.69
N ASP A 131 3.23 14.84 5.03
CA ASP A 131 3.75 15.50 3.84
C ASP A 131 4.90 16.46 4.16
N HIS A 132 4.71 17.28 5.21
CA HIS A 132 5.74 18.18 5.71
C HIS A 132 6.96 17.44 6.23
N ILE A 133 6.78 16.32 6.93
CA ILE A 133 7.90 15.44 7.35
C ILE A 133 8.70 15.01 6.13
N LYS A 134 8.05 14.45 5.10
CA LYS A 134 8.76 13.97 3.90
C LYS A 134 9.50 15.07 3.15
N LYS A 135 8.96 16.30 3.13
CA LYS A 135 9.62 17.46 2.50
C LYS A 135 10.87 17.93 3.26
N ARG A 136 10.97 17.64 4.56
CA ARG A 136 12.13 18.02 5.40
C ARG A 136 13.28 17.01 5.36
N ILE A 137 13.04 15.80 4.86
CA ILE A 137 14.06 14.75 4.71
C ILE A 137 15.10 15.20 3.68
N LYS A 138 16.36 15.33 4.13
CA LYS A 138 17.48 15.68 3.24
C LYS A 138 18.14 14.43 2.68
N ASN A 139 18.27 13.39 3.50
CA ASN A 139 18.95 12.14 3.17
C ASN A 139 17.90 11.02 3.06
N TRP A 140 17.26 10.94 1.89
CA TRP A 140 16.15 10.00 1.65
C TRP A 140 16.59 8.54 1.68
N LYS A 141 16.10 7.79 2.66
CA LYS A 141 16.21 6.33 2.77
C LYS A 141 15.15 5.65 1.93
N ALA A 142 15.54 5.05 0.80
CA ALA A 142 14.60 4.36 -0.07
C ALA A 142 13.99 3.10 0.59
N ASP A 143 12.66 2.98 0.53
CA ASP A 143 11.88 1.81 0.91
C ASP A 143 11.47 1.05 -0.35
N ASN A 144 12.34 0.14 -0.78
CA ASN A 144 12.14 -0.71 -1.96
C ASN A 144 11.41 -2.02 -1.63
N ARG A 145 10.89 -2.19 -0.41
CA ARG A 145 10.23 -3.45 0.03
C ARG A 145 8.72 -3.33 0.12
N ARG A 146 8.19 -2.11 0.23
CA ARG A 146 6.75 -1.84 0.19
C ARG A 146 6.17 -1.99 -1.22
N VAL A 147 4.94 -2.51 -1.33
CA VAL A 147 4.18 -2.78 -2.58
C VAL A 147 2.72 -2.36 -2.47
#